data_AF-A0AA35T374-F1
#
_entry.id   AF-A0AA35T374-F1
#
_cell.length_a   1.000
_cell.length_b   1.000
_cell.length_c   1.000
_cell.angle_alpha   90.00
_cell.angle_beta   90.00
_cell.angle_gamma   90.00
#
_symmetry.space_group_name_H-M   'P 1'
#
loop_
_entity.id
_entity.type
_entity.pdbx_description
1 polymer ?
#
loop_
_entity_poly.entity_id
_entity_poly.type
_entity_poly.pdbx_seq_one_letter_code
_entity_poly.pdbx_strand_id
1 'polypeptide(L)'
;MTLRTVLLSIQALLQAAEPDDPQDAVVARQYKEEPDLYKKTARHWAHVYAGAPSSSELADFDLKLEQLLNMGISEPDARTALSTYSWDVGRAVESIFS
;
A
#
# COMPACT_ATOMS: atom_id res chain seq x y z
N MET A 1 -11.64 10.81 27.75
CA MET A 1 -11.74 10.74 26.28
C MET A 1 -13.13 10.27 25.89
N THR A 2 -13.65 10.71 24.75
CA THR A 2 -14.94 10.26 24.17
C THR A 2 -14.70 9.58 22.80
N LEU A 3 -15.67 8.80 22.31
CA LEU A 3 -15.59 8.20 20.97
C LEU A 3 -15.33 9.25 19.88
N ARG A 4 -15.97 10.42 19.97
CA ARG A 4 -15.73 11.54 19.05
C ARG A 4 -14.26 11.97 19.03
N THR A 5 -13.64 12.11 20.20
CA THR A 5 -12.23 12.52 20.27
C THR A 5 -11.29 11.46 19.73
N VAL A 6 -11.60 10.17 19.91
CA VAL A 6 -10.81 9.06 19.37
C VAL A 6 -10.90 8.98 17.85
N LEU A 7 -12.10 9.16 17.28
CA LEU A 7 -12.26 9.16 15.82
C LEU A 7 -11.53 10.33 15.16
N LEU A 8 -11.56 11.52 15.78
CA LEU A 8 -10.80 12.68 15.30
C LEU A 8 -9.29 12.48 15.41
N SER A 9 -8.79 11.79 16.45
CA SER A 9 -7.36 11.47 16.53
C SER A 9 -6.94 10.46 15.46
N ILE A 10 -7.76 9.47 15.14
CA ILE A 10 -7.49 8.54 14.03
C ILE A 10 -7.46 9.30 12.69
N GLN A 11 -8.42 10.20 12.46
CA GLN A 11 -8.41 11.04 11.25
C GLN A 11 -7.15 11.91 11.16
N ALA A 12 -6.70 12.50 12.28
CA ALA A 12 -5.47 13.28 12.33
C ALA A 12 -4.23 12.40 12.04
N LEU A 13 -4.20 11.17 12.56
CA LEU A 13 -3.12 10.21 12.30
C LEU A 13 -2.98 9.86 10.81
N LEU A 14 -4.08 9.80 10.06
CA LEU A 14 -4.05 9.61 8.61
C LEU A 14 -3.43 10.80 7.86
N GLN A 15 -3.45 12.00 8.45
CA GLN A 15 -2.88 13.22 7.86
C GLN A 15 -1.43 13.46 8.29
N ALA A 16 -1.05 12.99 9.47
CA ALA A 16 0.27 13.14 10.06
C ALA A 16 0.74 11.79 10.61
N ALA A 17 1.39 11.01 9.74
CA ALA A 17 1.99 9.74 10.11
C ALA A 17 3.27 9.99 10.93
N GLU A 18 3.54 9.10 11.89
CA GLU A 18 4.78 9.09 12.69
C GLU A 18 5.65 7.89 12.30
N PRO A 19 6.57 8.03 11.33
CA PRO A 19 7.31 6.90 10.80
C PRO A 19 8.50 6.49 11.68
N ASP A 20 8.83 7.27 12.72
CA ASP A 20 9.86 6.96 13.73
C ASP A 20 9.35 6.00 14.83
N ASP A 21 8.03 5.89 15.00
CA ASP A 21 7.37 4.90 15.87
C ASP A 21 6.37 4.06 15.06
N PRO A 22 6.86 3.17 14.17
CA PRO A 22 6.02 2.54 13.17
C PRO A 22 5.24 1.33 13.69
N GLN A 23 3.99 1.21 13.28
CA GLN A 23 3.24 -0.04 13.45
C GLN A 23 3.63 -1.10 12.41
N ASP A 24 3.97 -0.67 11.19
CA ASP A 24 4.44 -1.49 10.08
C ASP A 24 5.79 -0.92 9.58
N ALA A 25 6.85 -1.70 9.75
CA ALA A 25 8.20 -1.29 9.39
C ALA A 25 8.42 -1.14 7.88
N VAL A 26 7.74 -1.93 7.05
CA VAL A 26 7.86 -1.88 5.58
C VAL A 26 7.24 -0.60 5.06
N VAL A 27 6.02 -0.29 5.52
CA VAL A 27 5.30 0.92 5.12
C VAL A 27 6.04 2.16 5.62
N ALA A 28 6.56 2.15 6.85
CA ALA A 28 7.34 3.27 7.38
C ALA A 28 8.67 3.48 6.64
N ARG A 29 9.34 2.40 6.22
CA ARG A 29 10.52 2.50 5.36
C ARG A 29 10.16 3.12 4.02
N GLN A 30 9.10 2.65 3.36
CA GLN A 30 8.63 3.22 2.09
C GLN A 30 8.24 4.70 2.26
N TYR A 31 7.60 5.07 3.37
CA TYR A 31 7.26 6.46 3.69
C TYR A 31 8.49 7.37 3.76
N LYS A 32 9.56 6.88 4.40
CA LYS A 32 10.80 7.65 4.61
C LYS A 32 11.71 7.67 3.38
N GLU A 33 11.91 6.53 2.74
CA GLU A 33 12.89 6.35 1.66
C GLU A 33 12.30 6.66 0.28
N GLU A 34 11.02 6.35 0.06
CA GLU A 34 10.34 6.47 -1.24
C GLU A 34 8.97 7.19 -1.12
N PRO A 35 8.95 8.47 -0.69
CA PRO A 35 7.72 9.18 -0.34
C PRO A 35 6.72 9.31 -1.51
N ASP A 36 7.19 9.39 -2.74
CA ASP A 36 6.32 9.42 -3.93
C ASP A 36 5.68 8.06 -4.20
N LEU A 37 6.44 6.97 -4.01
CA LEU A 37 5.92 5.61 -4.14
C LEU A 37 4.94 5.29 -3.02
N TYR A 38 5.23 5.73 -1.80
CA TYR A 38 4.30 5.64 -0.68
C TYR A 38 2.97 6.31 -1.01
N LYS A 39 2.96 7.55 -1.52
CA LYS A 39 1.72 8.25 -1.87
C LYS A 39 0.90 7.48 -2.91
N LYS A 40 1.55 6.94 -3.93
CA LYS A 40 0.89 6.13 -4.97
C LYS A 40 0.32 4.84 -4.38
N THR A 41 1.10 4.14 -3.56
CA THR A 41 0.68 2.90 -2.88
C THR A 41 -0.50 3.18 -1.94
N ALA A 42 -0.42 4.21 -1.09
CA ALA A 42 -1.51 4.60 -0.21
C ALA A 42 -2.79 4.97 -0.99
N ARG A 43 -2.67 5.70 -2.11
CA ARG A 43 -3.81 6.01 -2.99
C ARG A 43 -4.40 4.75 -3.62
N HIS A 44 -3.56 3.81 -4.05
CA HIS A 44 -4.00 2.51 -4.58
C HIS A 44 -4.84 1.74 -3.58
N TRP A 45 -4.32 1.61 -2.35
CA TRP A 45 -5.02 0.93 -1.27
C TRP A 45 -6.32 1.65 -0.89
N ALA A 46 -6.32 2.99 -0.86
CA ALA A 46 -7.52 3.77 -0.62
C ALA A 46 -8.59 3.58 -1.71
N HIS A 47 -8.19 3.46 -2.99
CA HIS A 47 -9.11 3.18 -4.08
C HIS A 47 -9.78 1.81 -3.92
N VAL A 48 -8.96 0.78 -3.71
CA VAL A 48 -9.41 -0.62 -3.63
C VAL A 48 -10.26 -0.89 -2.39
N TYR A 49 -9.79 -0.45 -1.21
CA TYR A 49 -10.40 -0.85 0.07
C TYR A 49 -11.32 0.21 0.68
N ALA A 50 -11.22 1.47 0.26
CA ALA A 50 -11.98 2.58 0.84
C ALA A 50 -12.78 3.41 -0.19
N GLY A 51 -12.83 2.97 -1.45
CA GLY A 51 -13.66 3.61 -2.49
C GLY A 51 -13.18 5.01 -2.91
N ALA A 52 -11.90 5.32 -2.71
CA ALA A 52 -11.32 6.57 -3.22
C ALA A 52 -11.39 6.63 -4.76
N PRO A 53 -11.38 7.80 -5.40
CA PRO A 53 -11.42 7.88 -6.86
C PRO A 53 -10.16 7.28 -7.51
N SER A 54 -10.35 6.59 -8.64
CA SER A 54 -9.24 6.06 -9.45
C SER A 54 -8.47 7.20 -10.13
N SER A 55 -7.19 6.97 -10.42
CA SER A 55 -6.37 7.87 -11.22
C SER A 55 -5.55 7.07 -12.24
N SER A 56 -5.12 7.71 -13.33
CA SER A 56 -4.36 7.04 -14.40
C SER A 56 -3.09 6.35 -13.91
N GLU A 57 -2.46 6.87 -12.85
CA GLU A 57 -1.26 6.28 -12.24
C GLU A 57 -1.51 4.95 -11.51
N LEU A 58 -2.78 4.62 -11.18
CA LEU A 58 -3.13 3.34 -10.56
C LEU A 58 -3.25 2.22 -11.60
N ALA A 59 -3.53 2.55 -12.86
CA ALA A 59 -3.64 1.55 -13.91
C ALA A 59 -2.33 0.77 -14.12
N ASP A 60 -1.18 1.42 -13.92
CA ASP A 60 0.13 0.76 -13.98
C ASP A 60 0.31 -0.30 -12.88
N PHE A 61 -0.29 -0.07 -11.71
CA PHE A 61 -0.28 -1.01 -10.59
C PHE A 61 -1.23 -2.17 -10.81
N ASP A 62 -2.40 -1.90 -11.40
CA ASP A 62 -3.36 -2.94 -11.78
C ASP A 62 -2.76 -3.89 -12.83
N LEU A 63 -2.04 -3.36 -13.83
CA LEU A 63 -1.36 -4.18 -14.84
C LEU A 63 -0.30 -5.11 -14.22
N LYS A 64 0.48 -4.62 -13.26
CA LYS A 64 1.45 -5.46 -12.53
C LYS A 64 0.75 -6.52 -11.70
N LEU A 65 -0.38 -6.19 -11.12
CA LEU A 65 -1.18 -7.13 -10.34
C LEU A 65 -1.81 -8.22 -11.22
N GLU A 66 -2.31 -7.88 -12.41
CA GLU A 66 -2.79 -8.85 -13.40
C GLU A 66 -1.72 -9.88 -13.78
N GLN A 67 -0.44 -9.48 -13.87
CA GLN A 67 0.66 -10.40 -14.13
C GLN A 67 0.79 -11.47 -13.03
N LEU A 68 0.69 -11.09 -11.75
CA LEU A 68 0.74 -12.03 -10.64
C LEU A 68 -0.53 -12.91 -10.56
N LEU A 69 -1.69 -12.33 -10.84
CA LEU A 69 -2.96 -13.07 -10.91
C LEU A 69 -2.90 -14.16 -12.01
N ASN A 70 -2.33 -13.84 -13.16
CA ASN A 70 -2.13 -14.80 -14.26
C ASN A 70 -1.20 -15.96 -13.86
N MET A 71 -0.34 -15.78 -12.85
CA MET A 71 0.50 -16.83 -12.27
C MET A 71 -0.23 -17.67 -11.21
N GLY A 72 -1.50 -17.37 -10.92
CA GLY A 72 -2.33 -18.10 -9.95
C GLY A 72 -2.21 -17.59 -8.50
N ILE A 73 -1.58 -16.44 -8.28
CA ILE A 73 -1.46 -15.81 -6.97
C ILE A 73 -2.79 -15.11 -6.62
N SER A 74 -3.19 -15.13 -5.34
CA SER A 74 -4.40 -14.43 -4.91
C SER A 74 -4.21 -12.90 -5.01
N GLU A 75 -5.27 -12.17 -5.33
CA GLU A 75 -5.25 -10.70 -5.39
C GLU A 75 -4.69 -10.03 -4.11
N PRO A 76 -5.17 -10.37 -2.89
CA PRO A 76 -4.66 -9.72 -1.67
C PRO A 76 -3.18 -10.03 -1.41
N ASP A 77 -2.73 -11.24 -1.70
CA ASP A 77 -1.32 -11.62 -1.51
C ASP A 77 -0.43 -10.92 -2.55
N ALA A 78 -0.86 -10.90 -3.82
CA ALA A 78 -0.17 -10.21 -4.91
C ALA A 78 -0.02 -8.71 -4.61
N ARG A 79 -1.08 -8.04 -4.14
CA ARG A 79 -1.05 -6.62 -3.80
C ARG A 79 -0.11 -6.34 -2.63
N THR A 80 -0.13 -7.18 -1.60
CA THR A 80 0.73 -7.03 -0.42
C THR A 80 2.20 -7.23 -0.78
N ALA A 81 2.51 -8.25 -1.57
CA ALA A 81 3.85 -8.51 -2.06
C ALA A 81 4.37 -7.37 -2.95
N LEU A 82 3.59 -6.94 -3.94
CA LEU A 82 3.96 -5.81 -4.80
C LEU A 82 4.18 -4.52 -3.99
N SER A 83 3.32 -4.23 -3.02
CA SER A 83 3.47 -3.03 -2.17
C SER A 83 4.72 -3.08 -1.28
N THR A 84 5.11 -4.29 -0.85
CA THR A 84 6.29 -4.53 0.01
C THR A 84 7.60 -4.39 -0.74
N TYR A 85 7.64 -4.82 -2.01
CA TYR A 85 8.83 -4.84 -2.86
C TYR A 85 8.86 -3.71 -3.90
N SER A 86 8.37 -2.53 -3.51
CA SER A 86 8.41 -1.30 -4.33
C SER A 86 7.81 -1.46 -5.74
N TRP A 87 6.77 -2.29 -5.86
CA TRP A 87 6.09 -2.62 -7.12
C TRP A 87 7.00 -3.26 -8.18
N ASP A 88 8.05 -3.96 -7.76
CA ASP A 88 8.87 -4.80 -8.61
C ASP A 88 8.28 -6.21 -8.71
N VAL A 89 7.87 -6.61 -9.92
CA VAL A 89 7.24 -7.90 -10.19
C VAL A 89 8.21 -9.05 -9.95
N GLY A 90 9.48 -8.89 -10.32
CA GLY A 90 10.50 -9.94 -10.16
C GLY A 90 10.75 -10.25 -8.69
N ARG A 91 10.97 -9.22 -7.88
CA ARG A 91 11.17 -9.36 -6.43
C ARG A 91 9.92 -9.85 -5.71
N ALA A 92 8.74 -9.38 -6.10
CA ALA A 92 7.49 -9.84 -5.53
C ALA A 92 7.25 -11.33 -5.80
N VAL A 93 7.49 -11.79 -7.03
CA VAL A 93 7.42 -13.22 -7.39
C VAL A 93 8.45 -14.02 -6.60
N GLU A 94 9.70 -13.58 -6.54
CA GLU A 94 10.75 -14.26 -5.78
C GLU A 94 10.36 -14.44 -4.31
N SER A 95 9.80 -13.41 -3.68
CA SER A 95 9.34 -13.51 -2.29
C SER A 95 8.13 -14.42 -2.08
N ILE A 96 7.32 -14.66 -3.11
CA ILE A 96 6.12 -15.51 -3.00
C ILE A 96 6.48 -16.99 -3.17
N PHE A 97 7.48 -17.28 -4.01
CA PHE A 97 7.90 -18.66 -4.33
C PHE A 97 9.15 -19.13 -3.56
N SER A 98 9.82 -18.24 -2.82
CA SER A 98 10.90 -18.57 -1.88
C SER A 98 10.35 -18.97 -0.51
#